data_AF-A0A6J4XIC9-F1
#
_entry.id   AF-A0A6J4XIC9-F1
#
_cell.length_a   1.000
_cell.length_b   1.000
_cell.length_c   1.000
_cell.angle_alpha   90.00
_cell.angle_beta   90.00
_cell.angle_gamma   90.00
#
_symmetry.space_group_name_H-M   'P 1'
#
loop_
_entity.id
_entity.type
_entity.pdbx_description
1 polymer ?
#
loop_
_entity_poly.entity_id
_entity_poly.type
_entity_poly.pdbx_seq_one_letter_code
_entity_poly.pdbx_strand_id
1 'polypeptide(L)'
;MFGRKLLTKLSRCVWKVLNLYLTQAIAYDDAKAGAAIAVQSFGDFQNFNPHLHVLATDGCFYNDAAFMACPPPGTAELEELFRYEVFKMLKSEGKITDVVIENMMIIHYYALSVWDR
;
A
#
# COMPACT_ATOMS: atom_id res chain seq x y z
N MET A 1 -21.29 -12.87 -5.38
CA MET A 1 -20.66 -11.85 -6.25
C MET A 1 -19.42 -11.33 -5.52
N PHE A 2 -18.22 -11.50 -6.10
CA PHE A 2 -16.96 -11.06 -5.49
C PHE A 2 -17.07 -9.61 -5.00
N GLY A 3 -16.58 -9.32 -3.79
CA GLY A 3 -16.71 -8.02 -3.16
C GLY A 3 -15.88 -6.95 -3.87
N ARG A 4 -16.29 -6.49 -5.05
CA ARG A 4 -15.57 -5.50 -5.87
C ARG A 4 -15.23 -4.21 -5.12
N LYS A 5 -16.05 -3.85 -4.12
CA LYS A 5 -15.79 -2.73 -3.20
C LYS A 5 -14.50 -2.91 -2.38
N LEU A 6 -14.08 -4.15 -2.13
CA LEU A 6 -12.82 -4.45 -1.43
C LEU A 6 -11.60 -4.10 -2.27
N LEU A 7 -11.68 -4.17 -3.61
CA LEU A 7 -10.57 -3.79 -4.50
C LEU A 7 -10.26 -2.30 -4.39
N THR A 8 -11.27 -1.44 -4.35
CA THR A 8 -11.09 0.00 -4.08
C THR A 8 -10.52 0.25 -2.68
N LYS A 9 -10.91 -0.55 -1.69
CA LYS A 9 -10.37 -0.44 -0.32
C LYS A 9 -8.91 -0.89 -0.25
N LEU A 10 -8.53 -1.91 -1.02
CA LEU A 10 -7.15 -2.36 -1.17
C LEU A 10 -6.25 -1.24 -1.72
N SER A 11 -6.71 -0.49 -2.74
CA SER A 11 -6.00 0.70 -3.23
C SER A 11 -5.85 1.79 -2.17
N ARG A 12 -6.82 1.95 -1.26
CA ARG A 12 -6.73 2.90 -0.14
C ARG A 12 -5.75 2.44 0.93
N CYS A 13 -5.64 1.14 1.19
CA CYS A 13 -4.66 0.58 2.12
C CYS A 13 -3.23 0.91 1.66
N VAL A 14 -2.88 0.63 0.39
CA VAL A 14 -1.53 0.94 -0.11
C VAL A 14 -1.26 2.44 -0.12
N TRP A 15 -2.24 3.26 -0.52
CA TRP A 15 -2.06 4.72 -0.52
C TRP A 15 -1.80 5.26 0.88
N LYS A 16 -2.53 4.77 1.89
CA LYS A 16 -2.35 5.21 3.26
C LYS A 16 -0.93 4.95 3.76
N VAL A 17 -0.38 3.77 3.49
CA VAL A 17 0.98 3.39 3.90
C VAL A 17 2.03 4.18 3.13
N LEU A 18 1.92 4.25 1.80
CA LEU A 18 2.88 4.98 0.96
C LEU A 18 2.88 6.48 1.25
N ASN A 19 1.71 7.09 1.39
CA ASN A 19 1.62 8.50 1.72
C ASN A 19 2.25 8.78 3.09
N LEU A 20 1.95 7.95 4.10
CA LEU A 20 2.56 8.09 5.43
C LEU A 20 4.08 8.01 5.36
N TYR A 21 4.61 7.00 4.66
CA TYR A 21 6.05 6.82 4.47
C TYR A 21 6.70 8.05 3.83
N LEU A 22 6.14 8.52 2.71
CA LEU A 22 6.70 9.65 1.97
C LEU A 22 6.63 10.96 2.77
N THR A 23 5.50 11.25 3.42
CA THR A 23 5.35 12.51 4.16
C THR A 23 6.13 12.53 5.47
N GLN A 24 6.32 11.38 6.14
CA GLN A 24 7.11 11.31 7.38
C GLN A 24 8.60 11.55 7.16
N ALA A 25 9.10 11.30 5.94
CA ALA A 25 10.50 11.56 5.60
C ALA A 25 10.80 13.07 5.45
N ILE A 26 9.77 13.93 5.43
CA ILE A 26 9.89 15.36 5.16
C ILE A 26 9.49 16.17 6.39
N ALA A 27 10.32 17.15 6.78
CA ALA A 27 10.12 17.97 7.98
C ALA A 27 9.08 19.10 7.84
N TYR A 28 8.28 19.08 6.77
CA TYR A 28 7.30 20.12 6.46
C TYR A 28 5.88 19.56 6.59
N ASP A 29 5.06 20.19 7.43
CA ASP A 29 3.69 19.73 7.72
C ASP A 29 2.75 19.82 6.50
N ASP A 30 3.09 20.63 5.51
CA ASP A 30 2.33 20.79 4.26
C ASP A 30 2.78 19.83 3.15
N ALA A 31 3.69 18.90 3.44
CA ALA A 31 4.22 17.94 2.48
C ALA A 31 3.12 17.04 1.88
N LYS A 32 3.13 16.92 0.55
CA LYS A 32 2.17 16.13 -0.23
C LYS A 32 2.86 15.22 -1.22
N ALA A 33 2.68 13.91 -1.05
CA ALA A 33 3.00 12.93 -2.07
C ALA A 33 1.89 12.85 -3.13
N GLY A 34 2.20 12.27 -4.29
CA GLY A 34 1.21 11.93 -5.32
C GLY A 34 1.31 10.46 -5.71
N ALA A 35 0.18 9.84 -6.07
CA ALA A 35 0.17 8.52 -6.69
C ALA A 35 -1.02 8.29 -7.62
N ALA A 36 -0.80 7.45 -8.63
CA ALA A 36 -1.83 6.79 -9.44
C ALA A 36 -1.80 5.29 -9.14
N ILE A 37 -2.95 4.72 -8.80
CA ILE A 37 -3.07 3.32 -8.35
C ILE A 37 -4.06 2.58 -9.24
N ALA A 38 -3.61 1.48 -9.84
CA ALA A 38 -4.45 0.57 -10.61
C ALA A 38 -4.55 -0.78 -9.88
N VAL A 39 -5.77 -1.33 -9.79
CA VAL A 39 -6.00 -2.66 -9.23
C VAL A 39 -6.22 -3.67 -10.36
N GLN A 40 -5.52 -4.79 -10.29
CA GLN A 40 -5.65 -5.91 -11.22
C GLN A 40 -6.07 -7.15 -10.43
N SER A 41 -7.14 -7.82 -10.85
CA SER A 41 -7.70 -8.97 -10.12
C SER A 41 -7.19 -10.33 -10.56
N PHE A 42 -6.40 -10.38 -11.64
CA PHE A 42 -5.93 -11.62 -12.25
C PHE A 42 -4.40 -11.62 -12.35
N GLY A 43 -3.78 -12.76 -12.05
CA GLY A 43 -2.36 -13.01 -12.24
C GLY A 43 -2.10 -13.79 -13.52
N ASP A 44 -1.01 -14.55 -13.54
CA ASP A 44 -0.69 -15.44 -14.65
C ASP A 44 -1.80 -16.45 -14.89
N PHE A 45 -2.05 -16.75 -16.17
CA PHE A 45 -3.10 -17.68 -16.61
C PHE A 45 -4.52 -17.32 -16.10
N GLN A 46 -4.79 -16.03 -15.84
CA GLN A 46 -6.08 -15.52 -15.36
C GLN A 46 -6.51 -16.03 -13.97
N ASN A 47 -5.60 -16.61 -13.18
CA ASN A 47 -5.89 -17.01 -11.81
C ASN A 47 -6.24 -15.77 -10.97
N PHE A 48 -7.18 -15.92 -10.03
CA PHE A 48 -7.53 -14.83 -9.12
C PHE A 48 -6.32 -14.46 -8.26
N ASN A 49 -5.77 -13.27 -8.52
CA ASN A 49 -4.59 -12.74 -7.83
C ASN A 49 -4.72 -11.21 -7.75
N PRO A 50 -5.50 -10.68 -6.79
CA PRO A 50 -5.68 -9.24 -6.64
C PRO A 50 -4.37 -8.58 -6.22
N HIS A 51 -3.81 -7.76 -7.10
CA HIS A 51 -2.59 -6.99 -6.85
C HIS A 51 -2.75 -5.55 -7.34
N LEU A 52 -1.81 -4.69 -6.93
CA LEU A 52 -1.81 -3.27 -7.21
C LEU A 52 -0.58 -2.90 -8.04
N HIS A 53 -0.79 -2.02 -9.01
CA HIS A 53 0.28 -1.28 -9.68
C HIS A 53 0.19 0.16 -9.20
N VAL A 54 1.30 0.67 -8.67
CA VAL A 54 1.35 2.02 -8.10
C VAL A 54 2.46 2.81 -8.78
N LEU A 55 2.08 3.95 -9.36
CA LEU A 55 3.01 4.99 -9.79
C LEU A 55 2.93 6.11 -8.75
N ALA A 56 3.98 6.27 -7.94
CA ALA A 56 4.06 7.30 -6.92
C ALA A 56 5.17 8.29 -7.23
N THR A 57 5.08 9.50 -6.67
CA THR A 57 6.21 10.43 -6.61
C THR A 57 7.32 9.82 -5.74
N ASP A 58 8.58 10.05 -6.09
CA ASP A 58 9.76 9.64 -5.31
C ASP A 58 10.05 10.59 -4.14
N GLY A 59 9.05 11.35 -3.71
CA GLY A 59 9.18 12.46 -2.78
C GLY A 59 7.87 13.20 -2.57
N CYS A 60 7.94 14.37 -1.94
CA CYS A 60 6.80 15.22 -1.67
C CYS A 60 6.97 16.63 -2.22
N PHE A 61 5.84 17.22 -2.61
CA PHE A 61 5.72 18.66 -2.84
C PHE A 61 5.45 19.39 -1.52
N TYR A 62 6.05 20.57 -1.32
CA TYR A 62 5.90 21.39 -0.11
C TYR A 62 6.15 22.88 -0.45
N ASN A 63 5.82 23.81 0.45
CA ASN A 63 6.09 25.26 0.34
C ASN A 63 5.84 25.84 -1.07
N ASP A 64 4.58 25.81 -1.54
CA ASP A 64 4.17 26.35 -2.85
C ASP A 64 5.03 25.83 -4.03
N ALA A 65 5.02 24.49 -4.19
CA ALA A 65 5.56 23.72 -5.32
C ALA A 65 7.07 23.43 -5.32
N ALA A 66 7.77 23.60 -4.20
CA ALA A 66 9.06 22.96 -4.00
C ALA A 66 8.90 21.43 -3.95
N PHE A 67 9.92 20.68 -4.36
CA PHE A 67 9.93 19.22 -4.34
C PHE A 67 11.15 18.69 -3.59
N MET A 68 10.94 17.73 -2.70
CA MET A 68 11.99 17.03 -1.96
C MET A 68 11.85 15.53 -2.18
N ALA A 69 12.89 14.92 -2.75
CA ALA A 69 12.98 13.48 -2.90
C ALA A 69 13.15 12.81 -1.52
N CYS A 70 12.48 11.68 -1.34
CA CYS A 70 12.62 10.85 -0.15
C CYS A 70 13.66 9.75 -0.41
N PRO A 71 14.33 9.24 0.64
CA PRO A 71 15.09 8.00 0.52
C PRO A 71 14.20 6.87 -0.03
N PRO A 72 14.75 5.93 -0.80
CA PRO A 72 14.00 4.76 -1.24
C PRO A 72 13.44 4.00 -0.03
N PRO A 73 12.18 3.54 -0.09
CA PRO A 73 11.61 2.76 1.00
C PRO A 73 12.30 1.42 1.19
N GLY A 74 12.53 1.07 2.45
CA GLY A 74 12.77 -0.31 2.82
C GLY A 74 11.52 -1.12 2.50
N THR A 75 11.65 -2.06 1.58
CA THR A 75 10.51 -2.84 1.06
C THR A 75 9.85 -3.68 2.16
N ALA A 76 10.64 -4.16 3.12
CA ALA A 76 10.14 -4.95 4.25
C ALA A 76 9.22 -4.14 5.17
N GLU A 77 9.57 -2.90 5.52
CA GLU A 77 8.75 -2.07 6.41
C GLU A 77 7.43 -1.68 5.73
N LEU A 78 7.48 -1.33 4.44
CA LEU A 78 6.29 -1.06 3.65
C LEU A 78 5.39 -2.29 3.55
N GLU A 79 5.96 -3.47 3.33
CA GLU A 79 5.21 -4.72 3.24
C GLU A 79 4.48 -5.03 4.54
N GLU A 80 5.15 -4.90 5.70
CA GLU A 80 4.55 -5.17 6.99
C GLU A 80 3.38 -4.22 7.29
N LEU A 81 3.58 -2.91 7.08
CA LEU A 81 2.55 -1.90 7.27
C LEU A 81 1.38 -2.08 6.30
N PHE A 82 1.67 -2.43 5.04
CA PHE A 82 0.64 -2.71 4.05
C PHE A 82 -0.18 -3.94 4.44
N ARG A 83 0.49 -5.02 4.86
CA ARG A 83 -0.19 -6.23 5.35
C ARG A 83 -1.10 -5.94 6.53
N TYR A 84 -0.62 -5.14 7.48
CA TYR A 84 -1.42 -4.68 8.62
C TYR A 84 -2.68 -3.92 8.18
N GLU A 85 -2.55 -2.94 7.29
CA GLU A 85 -3.71 -2.15 6.80
C GLU A 85 -4.70 -3.00 6.00
N VAL A 86 -4.23 -4.02 5.26
CA VAL A 86 -5.11 -4.98 4.56
C VAL A 86 -5.88 -5.84 5.56
N PHE A 87 -5.22 -6.40 6.56
CA PHE A 87 -5.91 -7.22 7.58
C PHE A 87 -6.90 -6.41 8.40
N LYS A 88 -6.52 -5.19 8.79
CA LYS A 88 -7.43 -4.25 9.46
C LYS A 88 -8.68 -3.97 8.61
N MET A 89 -8.49 -3.75 7.31
CA MET A 89 -9.60 -3.53 6.36
C MET A 89 -10.46 -4.79 6.21
N LEU A 90 -9.88 -5.97 6.01
CA LEU A 90 -10.66 -7.20 5.86
C LEU A 90 -11.45 -7.55 7.13
N LYS A 91 -10.89 -7.28 8.31
CA LYS A 91 -11.59 -7.44 9.60
C LYS A 91 -12.77 -6.48 9.72
N SER A 92 -12.59 -5.19 9.40
CA SER A 92 -13.68 -4.21 9.48
C SER A 92 -14.81 -4.50 8.48
N GLU A 93 -14.50 -5.17 7.37
CA GLU A 93 -15.47 -5.66 6.38
C GLU A 93 -16.09 -7.02 6.73
N GLY A 94 -15.76 -7.59 7.90
CA GLY A 94 -16.26 -8.89 8.34
C GLY A 94 -15.81 -10.06 7.46
N LYS A 95 -14.65 -9.96 6.81
CA LYS A 95 -14.12 -10.99 5.90
C LYS A 95 -13.17 -11.98 6.56
N ILE A 96 -12.49 -11.55 7.63
CA ILE A 96 -11.58 -12.38 8.41
C ILE A 96 -11.77 -12.09 9.91
N THR A 97 -11.25 -12.99 10.74
CA THR A 97 -11.27 -12.89 12.21
C THR A 97 -9.87 -12.64 12.76
N ASP A 98 -9.77 -12.29 14.04
CA ASP A 98 -8.48 -12.14 14.72
C ASP A 98 -7.64 -13.43 14.66
N VAL A 99 -8.28 -14.59 14.83
CA VAL A 99 -7.61 -15.90 14.71
C VAL A 99 -7.00 -16.10 13.32
N VAL A 100 -7.69 -15.67 12.26
CA VAL A 100 -7.13 -15.73 10.89
C VAL A 100 -5.94 -14.79 10.73
N ILE A 101 -6.03 -13.57 11.28
CA ILE A 101 -4.94 -12.61 11.24
C ILE A 101 -3.71 -13.16 11.97
N GLU A 102 -3.87 -13.65 13.19
CA GLU A 102 -2.78 -14.24 13.98
C GLU A 102 -2.09 -15.38 13.22
N ASN A 103 -2.85 -16.29 12.64
CA ASN A 103 -2.31 -17.40 11.85
C ASN A 103 -1.58 -16.93 10.59
N MET A 104 -2.14 -15.97 9.85
CA MET A 104 -1.52 -15.45 8.62
C MET A 104 -0.31 -14.57 8.89
N MET A 105 -0.24 -13.93 10.06
CA MET A 105 0.90 -13.09 10.41
C MET A 105 2.20 -13.89 10.61
N ILE A 106 2.09 -15.17 10.97
CA ILE A 106 3.24 -16.08 11.16
C ILE A 106 3.86 -16.47 9.80
N ILE A 107 3.09 -16.41 8.71
CA ILE A 107 3.55 -16.78 7.37
C ILE A 107 4.27 -15.57 6.74
N HIS A 108 5.53 -15.76 6.37
CA HIS A 108 6.27 -14.78 5.55
C HIS A 108 6.06 -15.09 4.06
N TYR A 109 5.50 -14.13 3.32
CA TYR A 109 5.34 -14.20 1.87
C TYR A 109 5.60 -12.81 1.29
N TYR A 110 6.63 -12.70 0.45
CA TYR A 110 7.00 -11.44 -0.20
C TYR A 110 5.92 -11.02 -1.19
N ALA A 111 5.22 -9.93 -0.89
CA ALA A 111 4.06 -9.46 -1.64
C ALA A 111 4.27 -8.08 -2.27
N LEU A 112 5.38 -7.39 -1.94
CA LEU A 112 5.69 -6.06 -2.44
C LEU A 112 7.01 -6.06 -3.21
N SER A 113 6.99 -5.49 -4.42
CA SER A 113 8.20 -5.14 -5.17
C SER A 113 8.20 -3.64 -5.44
N VAL A 114 9.34 -3.00 -5.20
CA VAL A 114 9.58 -1.58 -5.47
C VAL A 114 10.70 -1.50 -6.51
N TRP A 115 10.51 -0.67 -7.52
CA TRP A 115 11.48 -0.43 -8.59
C TRP A 115 11.78 1.07 -8.60
N ASP A 116 13.03 1.44 -8.33
CA ASP A 116 13.55 2.78 -8.66
C ASP A 116 14.28 2.73 -10.02
N ARG A 117 14.47 3.89 -10.65
CA ARG A 117 15.23 4.03 -11.90
C ARG A 117 16.57 4.68 -11.64
#